data_AF-A0A9D9PQ26-F1
#
_entry.id   AF-A0A9D9PQ26-F1
#
_cell.length_a   1.000
_cell.length_b   1.000
_cell.length_c   1.000
_cell.angle_alpha   90.00
_cell.angle_beta   90.00
_cell.angle_gamma   90.00
#
_symmetry.space_group_name_H-M   'P 1'
#
loop_
_entity.id
_entity.type
_entity.pdbx_description
1 polymer ?
#
loop_
_entity_poly.entity_id
_entity_poly.type
_entity_poly.pdbx_seq_one_letter_code
_entity_poly.pdbx_strand_id
1 'polypeptide(L)'
;MQSYACRADSRGAAADFRAVRANGTGRTQILAHHIVQSFAPNEVTPEQALQIGEELCDRFLQGNYQYVLAVHTDKSHTHCHIIFNNTNLYNGLSFTYEHNQGKVKDRSWAQLRAISDELCKEHGISVIEPKSKGVSHFERDMQKEGKSWKDKLRAKIAEVAFYSKDFADFLRNCSASGIEYVYKPQNKVKLKF
;
A
#
# COMPACT_ATOMS: atom_id res chain seq x y z
N MET A 1 -20.71 7.03 10.89
CA MET A 1 -20.53 5.61 10.47
C MET A 1 -21.59 5.34 9.43
N GLN A 2 -21.22 4.64 8.36
CA GLN A 2 -22.11 4.33 7.24
C GLN A 2 -21.94 2.89 6.82
N SER A 3 -22.93 2.29 6.18
CA SER A 3 -22.88 0.89 5.77
C SER A 3 -23.68 0.63 4.51
N TYR A 4 -23.26 -0.38 3.76
CA TYR A 4 -23.95 -0.84 2.56
C TYR A 4 -24.28 -2.33 2.68
N ALA A 5 -25.53 -2.67 2.36
CA ALA A 5 -26.08 -4.03 2.40
C ALA A 5 -25.88 -4.78 3.74
N CYS A 6 -25.68 -4.05 4.84
CA CYS A 6 -25.58 -4.56 6.20
C CYS A 6 -25.99 -3.49 7.20
N ARG A 7 -26.31 -3.89 8.42
CA ARG A 7 -26.65 -2.99 9.52
C ARG A 7 -25.48 -2.09 9.90
N ALA A 8 -25.80 -0.87 10.34
CA ALA A 8 -24.80 0.14 10.69
C ALA A 8 -24.11 -0.12 12.04
N ASP A 9 -24.72 -0.91 12.94
CA ASP A 9 -24.10 -1.27 14.21
C ASP A 9 -23.09 -2.41 14.03
N SER A 10 -22.00 -2.40 14.79
CA SER A 10 -20.89 -3.35 14.59
C SER A 10 -21.31 -4.82 14.76
N ARG A 11 -22.25 -5.10 15.68
CA ARG A 11 -22.70 -6.48 15.95
C ARG A 11 -23.62 -6.96 14.84
N GLY A 12 -24.51 -6.10 14.35
CA GLY A 12 -25.38 -6.32 13.22
C GLY A 12 -24.59 -6.53 11.93
N ALA A 13 -23.66 -5.63 11.61
CA ALA A 13 -22.76 -5.77 10.46
C ALA A 13 -22.01 -7.09 10.47
N ALA A 14 -21.43 -7.48 11.61
CA ALA A 14 -20.71 -8.74 11.74
C ALA A 14 -21.62 -9.98 11.59
N ALA A 15 -22.88 -9.89 12.01
CA ALA A 15 -23.87 -10.94 11.78
C ALA A 15 -24.26 -11.03 10.29
N ASP A 16 -24.48 -9.89 9.64
CA ASP A 16 -24.86 -9.84 8.22
C ASP A 16 -23.72 -10.30 7.32
N PHE A 17 -22.47 -9.93 7.65
CA PHE A 17 -21.28 -10.43 6.95
C PHE A 17 -21.15 -11.95 7.07
N ARG A 18 -21.42 -12.50 8.27
CA ARG A 18 -21.43 -13.94 8.49
C ARG A 18 -22.52 -14.63 7.68
N ALA A 19 -23.72 -14.06 7.62
CA ALA A 19 -24.83 -14.63 6.87
C ALA A 19 -24.51 -14.73 5.37
N VAL A 20 -23.96 -13.66 4.77
CA VAL A 20 -23.55 -13.68 3.35
C VAL A 20 -22.37 -14.64 3.13
N ARG A 21 -21.39 -14.66 4.03
CA ARG A 21 -20.24 -15.57 3.93
C ARG A 21 -20.63 -17.05 4.04
N ALA A 22 -21.70 -17.37 4.79
CA ALA A 22 -22.22 -18.74 4.88
C ALA A 22 -22.70 -19.29 3.52
N ASN A 23 -23.10 -18.40 2.60
CA ASN A 23 -23.44 -18.74 1.22
C ASN A 23 -22.21 -18.82 0.30
N GLY A 24 -21.02 -18.53 0.82
CA GLY A 24 -19.79 -18.50 0.05
C GLY A 24 -19.23 -19.89 -0.24
N THR A 25 -18.31 -19.97 -1.21
CA THR A 25 -17.71 -21.23 -1.66
C THR A 25 -16.82 -21.97 -0.63
N GLY A 26 -16.56 -21.38 0.54
CA GLY A 26 -15.69 -21.96 1.57
C GLY A 26 -14.20 -22.07 1.20
N ARG A 27 -13.78 -21.53 0.06
CA ARG A 27 -12.42 -21.68 -0.49
C ARG A 27 -11.36 -20.76 0.14
N THR A 28 -11.75 -19.88 1.06
CA THR A 28 -10.87 -18.88 1.68
C THR A 28 -11.15 -18.73 3.16
N GLN A 29 -10.10 -18.47 3.93
CA GLN A 29 -10.17 -18.17 5.36
C GLN A 29 -10.29 -16.65 5.63
N ILE A 30 -10.15 -15.83 4.59
CA ILE A 30 -10.27 -14.37 4.72
C ILE A 30 -11.74 -14.00 4.93
N LEU A 31 -12.01 -13.35 6.06
CA LEU A 31 -13.37 -12.99 6.47
C LEU A 31 -13.84 -11.67 5.87
N ALA A 32 -12.95 -10.70 5.82
CA ALA A 32 -13.17 -9.34 5.36
C ALA A 32 -11.81 -8.69 5.03
N HIS A 33 -11.86 -7.58 4.30
CA HIS A 33 -10.69 -6.72 4.06
C HIS A 33 -10.89 -5.41 4.79
N HIS A 34 -9.79 -4.86 5.31
CA HIS A 34 -9.77 -3.59 6.02
C HIS A 34 -8.84 -2.61 5.31
N ILE A 35 -9.39 -1.48 4.89
CA ILE A 35 -8.69 -0.36 4.27
C ILE A 35 -8.72 0.82 5.26
N VAL A 36 -7.61 1.55 5.32
CA VAL A 36 -7.53 2.84 6.01
C VAL A 36 -7.10 3.88 4.99
N GLN A 37 -7.98 4.85 4.73
CA GLN A 37 -7.70 6.01 3.89
C GLN A 37 -7.42 7.20 4.81
N SER A 38 -6.19 7.73 4.76
CA SER A 38 -5.74 8.84 5.59
C SER A 38 -5.56 10.08 4.73
N PHE A 39 -5.92 11.23 5.30
CA PHE A 39 -5.80 12.55 4.65
C PHE A 39 -4.73 13.39 5.37
N ALA A 40 -4.23 14.45 4.73
CA ALA A 40 -3.31 15.36 5.41
C ALA A 40 -4.04 16.11 6.55
N PRO A 41 -3.31 16.56 7.59
CA PRO A 41 -3.92 17.38 8.65
C PRO A 41 -4.61 18.62 8.08
N ASN A 42 -5.82 18.91 8.57
CA ASN A 42 -6.66 20.07 8.18
C ASN A 42 -7.08 20.11 6.70
N GLU A 43 -6.97 19.00 5.97
CA GLU A 43 -7.30 18.94 4.54
C GLU A 43 -8.77 18.58 4.28
N VAL A 44 -9.37 17.77 5.15
CA VAL A 44 -10.75 17.30 5.01
C VAL A 44 -11.50 17.36 6.35
N THR A 45 -12.80 17.63 6.28
CA THR A 45 -13.70 17.44 7.41
C THR A 45 -14.06 15.95 7.57
N PRO A 46 -14.55 15.52 8.75
CA PRO A 46 -15.04 14.15 8.93
C PRO A 46 -16.14 13.76 7.94
N GLU A 47 -17.02 14.70 7.60
CA GLU A 47 -18.13 14.51 6.65
C GLU A 47 -17.60 14.31 5.23
N GLN A 48 -16.62 15.12 4.82
CA GLN A 48 -15.98 14.98 3.51
C GLN A 48 -15.19 13.67 3.41
N ALA A 49 -14.47 13.28 4.47
CA ALA A 49 -13.78 11.99 4.54
C ALA A 49 -14.75 10.80 4.45
N LEU A 50 -15.95 10.93 5.02
CA LEU A 50 -16.99 9.91 4.91
C LEU A 50 -17.49 9.82 3.46
N GLN A 51 -17.84 10.95 2.85
CA GLN A 51 -18.30 11.03 1.46
C GLN A 51 -17.27 10.43 0.49
N ILE A 52 -16.00 10.81 0.60
CA ILE A 52 -14.92 10.25 -0.25
C ILE A 52 -14.78 8.74 -0.04
N GLY A 53 -14.93 8.28 1.20
CA GLY A 53 -14.92 6.85 1.52
C GLY A 53 -16.05 6.09 0.83
N GLU A 54 -17.26 6.67 0.77
CA GLU A 54 -18.40 6.08 0.05
C GLU A 54 -18.14 6.01 -1.44
N GLU A 55 -17.72 7.12 -2.06
CA GLU A 55 -17.40 7.18 -3.49
C GLU A 55 -16.31 6.17 -3.87
N LEU A 56 -15.32 5.98 -2.98
CA LEU A 56 -14.28 4.96 -3.13
C LEU A 56 -14.88 3.55 -3.11
N CYS A 57 -15.77 3.25 -2.16
CA CYS A 57 -16.43 1.94 -2.08
C CYS A 57 -17.32 1.68 -3.29
N ASP A 58 -18.06 2.68 -3.76
CA ASP A 58 -18.97 2.54 -4.90
C ASP A 58 -18.20 2.26 -6.19
N ARG A 59 -17.12 3.01 -6.46
CA ARG A 59 -16.26 2.77 -7.64
C ARG A 59 -15.50 1.43 -7.55
N PHE A 60 -15.02 1.06 -6.37
CA PHE A 60 -14.16 -0.11 -6.20
C PHE A 60 -14.92 -1.42 -6.04
N LEU A 61 -15.98 -1.44 -5.21
CA LEU A 61 -16.75 -2.63 -4.87
C LEU A 61 -17.99 -2.80 -5.75
N GLN A 62 -18.43 -1.73 -6.44
CA GLN A 62 -19.50 -1.76 -7.45
C GLN A 62 -20.81 -2.37 -6.94
N GLY A 63 -21.11 -2.16 -5.65
CA GLY A 63 -22.31 -2.71 -5.00
C GLY A 63 -22.33 -4.23 -4.82
N ASN A 64 -21.22 -4.93 -5.10
CA ASN A 64 -21.13 -6.40 -5.03
C ASN A 64 -20.77 -6.93 -3.64
N TYR A 65 -20.24 -6.08 -2.76
CA TYR A 65 -19.76 -6.47 -1.43
C TYR A 65 -20.38 -5.59 -0.36
N GLN A 66 -20.78 -6.19 0.76
CA GLN A 66 -21.20 -5.42 1.94
C GLN A 66 -20.00 -4.66 2.50
N TYR A 67 -20.21 -3.44 2.98
CA TYR A 67 -19.15 -2.67 3.62
C TYR A 67 -19.66 -1.81 4.78
N VAL A 68 -18.75 -1.45 5.68
CA VAL A 68 -18.94 -0.44 6.72
C VAL A 68 -17.83 0.59 6.67
N LEU A 69 -18.18 1.86 6.89
CA LEU A 69 -17.27 3.01 6.96
C LEU A 69 -17.33 3.66 8.33
N ALA A 70 -16.18 3.97 8.89
CA ALA A 70 -16.04 4.76 10.11
C ALA A 70 -14.93 5.80 9.97
N VAL A 71 -15.27 7.07 10.16
CA VAL A 71 -14.28 8.16 10.16
C VAL A 71 -13.83 8.43 11.59
N HIS A 72 -12.52 8.53 11.78
CA HIS A 72 -11.90 8.86 13.04
C HIS A 72 -11.04 10.13 12.93
N THR A 73 -11.01 10.88 14.03
CA THR A 73 -10.22 12.10 14.25
C THR A 73 -9.41 12.01 15.55
N ASP A 74 -9.20 10.79 16.05
CA ASP A 74 -8.46 10.48 17.28
C ASP A 74 -6.93 10.62 17.14
N LYS A 75 -6.45 10.92 15.93
CA LYS A 75 -5.05 11.18 15.60
C LYS A 75 -4.86 12.61 15.09
N SER A 76 -3.62 12.98 14.78
CA SER A 76 -3.27 14.28 14.19
C SER A 76 -3.91 14.56 12.82
N HIS A 77 -4.61 13.58 12.23
CA HIS A 77 -5.24 13.67 10.92
C HIS A 77 -6.51 12.84 10.87
N THR A 78 -7.45 13.27 10.03
CA THR A 78 -8.68 12.54 9.71
C THR A 78 -8.35 11.29 8.90
N HIS A 79 -8.99 10.18 9.22
CA HIS A 79 -8.87 8.95 8.44
C HIS A 79 -10.18 8.16 8.45
N CYS A 80 -10.44 7.48 7.33
CA CYS A 80 -11.62 6.66 7.11
C CYS A 80 -11.24 5.17 7.12
N HIS A 81 -11.86 4.41 8.00
CA HIS A 81 -11.80 2.95 8.04
C HIS A 81 -12.90 2.37 7.18
N ILE A 82 -12.53 1.52 6.22
CA ILE A 82 -13.45 0.79 5.36
C ILE A 82 -13.24 -0.70 5.62
N ILE A 83 -14.29 -1.40 6.05
CA ILE A 83 -14.27 -2.86 6.19
C ILE A 83 -15.32 -3.43 5.26
N PHE A 84 -14.91 -4.27 4.31
CA PHE A 84 -15.84 -4.93 3.38
C PHE A 84 -15.76 -6.45 3.45
N ASN A 85 -16.90 -7.10 3.23
CA ASN A 85 -17.02 -8.54 3.29
C ASN A 85 -16.22 -9.17 2.15
N ASN A 86 -15.47 -10.23 2.45
CA ASN A 86 -14.70 -10.91 1.42
C ASN A 86 -15.61 -11.73 0.48
N THR A 87 -16.88 -11.98 0.83
CA THR A 87 -17.82 -12.73 -0.02
C THR A 87 -18.74 -11.79 -0.80
N ASN A 88 -18.85 -12.02 -2.10
CA ASN A 88 -19.75 -11.31 -3.01
C ASN A 88 -21.21 -11.66 -2.70
N LEU A 89 -22.07 -10.64 -2.67
CA LEU A 89 -23.50 -10.73 -2.38
C LEU A 89 -24.27 -11.65 -3.32
N TYR A 90 -23.88 -11.69 -4.59
CA TYR A 90 -24.70 -12.28 -5.66
C TYR A 90 -24.21 -13.66 -6.08
N ASN A 91 -22.90 -13.86 -6.17
CA ASN A 91 -22.33 -15.09 -6.72
C ASN A 91 -21.61 -15.97 -5.68
N GLY A 92 -21.48 -15.50 -4.43
CA GLY A 92 -20.83 -16.24 -3.34
C GLY A 92 -19.32 -16.50 -3.52
N LEU A 93 -18.72 -15.94 -4.57
CA LEU A 93 -17.27 -15.97 -4.76
C LEU A 93 -16.60 -15.01 -3.77
N SER A 94 -15.33 -15.28 -3.50
CA SER A 94 -14.56 -14.39 -2.64
C SER A 94 -13.90 -13.29 -3.46
N PHE A 95 -13.75 -12.09 -2.90
CA PHE A 95 -13.00 -10.98 -3.49
C PHE A 95 -11.58 -11.42 -3.85
N THR A 96 -10.95 -12.24 -2.99
CA THR A 96 -9.63 -12.81 -3.29
C THR A 96 -9.63 -13.66 -4.56
N TYR A 97 -10.68 -14.44 -4.76
CA TYR A 97 -10.84 -15.27 -5.95
C TYR A 97 -11.21 -14.44 -7.17
N GLU A 98 -12.12 -13.48 -7.07
CA GLU A 98 -12.57 -12.70 -8.24
C GLU A 98 -11.54 -11.68 -8.70
N HIS A 99 -10.89 -11.01 -7.74
CA HIS A 99 -10.09 -9.83 -8.01
C HIS A 99 -8.62 -9.98 -7.59
N ASN A 100 -8.20 -11.08 -6.97
CA ASN A 100 -6.88 -11.17 -6.33
C ASN A 100 -6.11 -12.46 -6.68
N GLN A 101 -6.40 -13.09 -7.82
CA GLN A 101 -5.70 -14.29 -8.29
C GLN A 101 -4.37 -13.99 -9.00
N GLY A 102 -3.27 -14.63 -8.60
CA GLY A 102 -1.97 -14.55 -9.30
C GLY A 102 -1.33 -13.14 -9.28
N LYS A 103 -0.75 -12.68 -10.41
CA LYS A 103 -0.20 -11.31 -10.55
C LYS A 103 -1.28 -10.21 -10.49
N VAL A 104 -2.57 -10.58 -10.41
CA VAL A 104 -3.70 -9.66 -10.25
C VAL A 104 -3.73 -9.07 -8.85
N LYS A 105 -3.05 -9.67 -7.87
CA LYS A 105 -2.98 -9.11 -6.52
C LYS A 105 -2.47 -7.67 -6.46
N ASP A 106 -1.48 -7.37 -7.29
CA ASP A 106 -0.93 -6.03 -7.36
C ASP A 106 -1.87 -5.09 -8.14
N ARG A 107 -2.75 -5.63 -9.00
CA ARG A 107 -3.67 -4.85 -9.83
C ARG A 107 -4.85 -4.31 -9.06
N SER A 108 -5.53 -5.11 -8.24
CA SER A 108 -6.72 -4.62 -7.53
C SER A 108 -6.38 -3.59 -6.47
N TRP A 109 -5.27 -3.79 -5.74
CA TRP A 109 -4.79 -2.77 -4.81
C TRP A 109 -4.16 -1.56 -5.53
N ALA A 110 -3.56 -1.73 -6.72
CA ALA A 110 -3.15 -0.60 -7.54
C ALA A 110 -4.36 0.18 -8.07
N GLN A 111 -5.43 -0.49 -8.47
CA GLN A 111 -6.69 0.12 -8.90
C GLN A 111 -7.33 0.88 -7.74
N LEU A 112 -7.39 0.29 -6.54
CA LEU A 112 -7.87 1.00 -5.34
C LEU A 112 -7.09 2.30 -5.11
N ARG A 113 -5.76 2.26 -5.21
CA ARG A 113 -4.92 3.45 -5.08
C ARG A 113 -5.20 4.47 -6.18
N ALA A 114 -5.31 4.04 -7.43
CA ALA A 114 -5.62 4.92 -8.55
C ALA A 114 -6.96 5.62 -8.36
N ILE A 115 -8.01 4.88 -7.98
CA ILE A 115 -9.34 5.43 -7.68
C ILE A 115 -9.26 6.42 -6.50
N SER A 116 -8.54 6.06 -5.43
CA SER A 116 -8.34 6.97 -4.30
C SER A 116 -7.64 8.25 -4.72
N ASP A 117 -6.59 8.18 -5.55
CA ASP A 117 -5.85 9.35 -6.01
C ASP A 117 -6.68 10.22 -6.95
N GLU A 118 -7.49 9.61 -7.83
CA GLU A 118 -8.45 10.30 -8.69
C GLU A 118 -9.50 11.04 -7.86
N LEU A 119 -10.08 10.38 -6.86
CA LEU A 119 -11.04 11.00 -5.94
C LEU A 119 -10.42 12.16 -5.16
N CYS A 120 -9.21 11.99 -4.62
CA CYS A 120 -8.52 13.10 -3.96
C CYS A 120 -8.36 14.31 -4.90
N LYS A 121 -7.95 14.09 -6.15
CA LYS A 121 -7.81 15.16 -7.15
C LYS A 121 -9.15 15.83 -7.47
N GLU A 122 -10.22 15.06 -7.67
CA GLU A 122 -11.57 15.57 -7.94
C GLU A 122 -12.09 16.45 -6.79
N HIS A 123 -11.77 16.09 -5.56
CA HIS A 123 -12.13 16.83 -4.35
C HIS A 123 -11.13 17.95 -3.97
N GLY A 124 -10.10 18.20 -4.78
CA GLY A 124 -9.10 19.24 -4.53
C GLY A 124 -8.12 18.94 -3.39
N ILE A 125 -7.97 17.67 -3.05
CA ILE A 125 -7.14 17.13 -1.96
C ILE A 125 -5.80 16.68 -2.54
N SER A 126 -4.74 16.84 -1.76
CA SER A 126 -3.40 16.40 -2.12
C SER A 126 -3.32 14.89 -2.28
N VAL A 127 -2.46 14.48 -3.21
CA VAL A 127 -2.11 13.08 -3.47
C VAL A 127 -0.64 12.86 -3.22
N ILE A 128 -0.29 11.63 -2.83
CA ILE A 128 1.09 11.27 -2.59
C ILE A 128 1.78 11.06 -3.94
N GLU A 129 2.66 11.99 -4.28
CA GLU A 129 3.50 11.83 -5.47
C GLU A 129 4.37 10.57 -5.34
N PRO A 130 4.35 9.65 -6.34
CA PRO A 130 5.10 8.42 -6.29
C PRO A 130 6.61 8.71 -6.27
N LYS A 131 7.22 8.66 -5.10
CA LYS A 131 8.67 8.68 -4.95
C LYS A 131 9.25 7.36 -5.46
N SER A 132 10.49 7.41 -5.96
CA SER A 132 11.25 6.21 -6.36
C SER A 132 11.23 5.13 -5.27
N LYS A 133 11.45 3.85 -5.65
CA LYS A 133 11.31 2.66 -4.78
C LYS A 133 11.54 2.99 -3.30
N GLY A 134 10.43 3.04 -2.55
CA GLY A 134 10.46 3.38 -1.13
C GLY A 134 11.36 2.42 -0.36
N VAL A 135 12.02 2.94 0.67
CA VAL A 135 12.81 2.13 1.58
C VAL A 135 11.88 1.26 2.42
N SER A 136 12.25 0.00 2.69
CA SER A 136 11.44 -0.85 3.57
C SER A 136 11.31 -0.23 4.96
N HIS A 137 10.23 -0.53 5.69
CA HIS A 137 10.01 0.02 7.03
C HIS A 137 11.22 -0.22 7.94
N PHE A 138 11.75 -1.45 7.93
CA PHE A 138 12.95 -1.83 8.68
C PHE A 138 14.17 -0.97 8.30
N GLU A 139 14.40 -0.76 7.00
CA GLU A 139 15.52 0.07 6.55
C GLU A 139 15.33 1.52 7.01
N ARG A 140 14.12 2.08 6.86
CA ARG A 140 13.80 3.44 7.30
C ARG A 140 14.05 3.65 8.80
N ASP A 141 13.69 2.67 9.63
CA ASP A 141 13.93 2.75 11.07
C ASP A 141 15.43 2.70 11.39
N MET A 142 16.17 1.81 10.72
CA MET A 142 17.64 1.77 10.82
C MET A 142 18.29 3.06 10.33
N GLN A 143 17.74 3.73 9.32
CA GLN A 143 18.22 5.05 8.88
C GLN A 143 17.99 6.12 9.95
N LYS A 144 16.80 6.17 10.55
CA LYS A 144 16.49 7.12 11.63
C LYS A 144 17.37 6.92 12.87
N GLU A 145 17.74 5.68 13.17
CA GLU A 145 18.65 5.34 14.26
C GLU A 145 20.14 5.50 13.91
N GLY A 146 20.48 5.85 12.66
CA GLY A 146 21.88 5.92 12.19
C GLY A 146 22.57 4.55 12.08
N LYS A 147 21.81 3.45 12.09
CA LYS A 147 22.28 2.06 12.07
C LYS A 147 22.16 1.38 10.71
N SER A 148 21.61 2.04 9.69
CA SER A 148 21.50 1.46 8.34
C SER A 148 22.88 1.04 7.81
N TRP A 149 23.08 -0.27 7.68
CA TRP A 149 24.29 -0.82 7.08
C TRP A 149 24.39 -0.44 5.60
N LYS A 150 23.25 -0.29 4.90
CA LYS A 150 23.23 0.13 3.49
C LYS A 150 23.67 1.57 3.32
N ASP A 151 23.29 2.47 4.22
CA ASP A 151 23.75 3.86 4.16
C ASP A 151 25.23 3.97 4.49
N LYS A 152 25.70 3.22 5.51
CA LYS A 152 27.14 3.11 5.81
C LYS A 152 27.93 2.57 4.62
N LEU A 153 27.44 1.51 3.97
CA LEU A 153 28.05 0.95 2.78
C LEU A 153 28.03 1.93 1.60
N ARG A 154 26.92 2.66 1.39
CA ARG A 154 26.80 3.66 0.32
C ARG A 154 27.79 4.81 0.52
N ALA A 155 27.89 5.33 1.74
CA ALA A 155 28.85 6.38 2.07
C ALA A 155 30.29 5.90 1.84
N LYS A 156 30.61 4.69 2.30
CA LYS A 156 31.93 4.09 2.12
C LYS A 156 32.27 3.83 0.65
N ILE A 157 31.32 3.38 -0.16
CA ILE A 157 31.49 3.22 -1.61
C ILE A 157 31.70 4.58 -2.27
N ALA A 158 30.95 5.61 -1.88
CA ALA A 158 31.09 6.96 -2.44
C ALA A 158 32.46 7.57 -2.09
N GLU A 159 32.95 7.34 -0.86
CA GLU A 159 34.29 7.72 -0.43
C GLU A 159 35.35 7.00 -1.25
N VAL A 160 35.27 5.66 -1.38
CA VAL A 160 36.16 4.85 -2.21
C VAL A 160 36.17 5.32 -3.65
N ALA A 161 35.00 5.60 -4.22
CA ALA A 161 34.87 6.11 -5.58
C ALA A 161 35.51 7.49 -5.75
N PHE A 162 35.49 8.34 -4.72
CA PHE A 162 36.04 9.69 -4.78
C PHE A 162 37.57 9.71 -4.91
N TYR A 163 38.29 8.83 -4.22
CA TYR A 163 39.76 8.79 -4.27
C TYR A 163 40.34 7.73 -5.23
N SER A 164 39.50 6.96 -5.92
CA SER A 164 39.93 6.02 -6.96
C SER A 164 40.14 6.69 -8.30
N LYS A 165 41.25 6.36 -8.97
CA LYS A 165 41.64 6.99 -10.24
C LYS A 165 40.96 6.38 -11.47
N ASP A 166 40.68 5.10 -11.40
CA ASP A 166 40.03 4.33 -12.47
C ASP A 166 39.22 3.17 -11.89
N PHE A 167 38.51 2.43 -12.74
CA PHE A 167 37.65 1.33 -12.29
C PHE A 167 38.45 0.16 -11.67
N ALA A 168 39.66 -0.13 -12.15
CA ALA A 168 40.49 -1.17 -11.55
C ALA A 168 40.99 -0.75 -10.17
N ASP A 169 41.33 0.53 -10.00
CA ASP A 169 41.70 1.14 -8.73
C ASP A 169 40.53 1.20 -7.74
N PHE A 170 39.32 1.47 -8.23
CA PHE A 170 38.09 1.40 -7.46
C PHE A 170 37.84 0.00 -6.88
N LEU A 171 38.02 -1.05 -7.67
CA LEU A 171 37.84 -2.42 -7.20
C LEU A 171 38.90 -2.80 -6.16
N ARG A 172 40.17 -2.41 -6.36
CA ARG A 172 41.23 -2.62 -5.36
C ARG A 172 40.92 -1.88 -4.05
N ASN A 173 40.50 -0.63 -4.13
CA ASN A 173 40.19 0.20 -2.97
C ASN A 173 38.92 -0.29 -2.24
N CYS A 174 37.95 -0.87 -2.95
CA CYS A 174 36.81 -1.57 -2.33
C CYS A 174 37.29 -2.72 -1.44
N SER A 175 38.14 -3.61 -1.97
CA SER A 175 38.69 -4.74 -1.20
C SER A 175 39.53 -4.26 -0.01
N ALA A 176 40.40 -3.25 -0.21
CA ALA A 176 41.20 -2.68 0.88
C ALA A 176 40.34 -2.06 1.99
N SER A 177 39.15 -1.57 1.62
CA SER A 177 38.18 -1.02 2.55
C SER A 177 37.24 -2.09 3.13
N GLY A 178 37.47 -3.39 2.89
CA GLY A 178 36.63 -4.48 3.39
C GLY A 178 35.24 -4.54 2.74
N ILE A 179 35.10 -4.04 1.50
CA ILE A 179 33.90 -4.17 0.68
C ILE A 179 34.10 -5.33 -0.28
N GLU A 180 33.37 -6.41 -0.05
CA GLU A 180 33.32 -7.54 -0.98
C GLU A 180 32.52 -7.16 -2.24
N TYR A 181 33.06 -7.49 -3.41
CA TYR A 181 32.39 -7.26 -4.69
C TYR A 181 32.45 -8.52 -5.57
N VAL A 182 31.44 -8.68 -6.42
CA VAL A 182 31.44 -9.70 -7.49
C VAL A 182 31.37 -8.96 -8.82
N TYR A 183 32.50 -8.91 -9.54
CA TYR A 183 32.56 -8.31 -10.88
C TYR A 183 32.60 -9.40 -11.95
N LYS A 184 31.56 -9.47 -12.78
CA LYS A 184 31.49 -10.37 -13.94
C LYS A 184 31.49 -9.54 -15.23
N PRO A 185 32.62 -9.46 -15.97
CA PRO A 185 32.76 -8.59 -17.14
C PRO A 185 31.83 -8.91 -18.32
N GLN A 186 31.10 -10.03 -18.27
CA GLN A 186 30.10 -10.43 -19.28
C GLN A 186 28.80 -9.61 -19.20
N ASN A 187 28.56 -8.90 -18.09
CA ASN A 187 27.40 -8.03 -17.93
C ASN A 187 27.66 -6.68 -18.62
N LYS A 188 27.38 -6.59 -19.93
CA LYS A 188 27.33 -5.30 -20.64
C LYS A 188 26.25 -4.40 -20.00
N VAL A 189 26.67 -3.46 -19.16
CA VAL A 189 25.81 -2.33 -18.79
C VAL A 189 25.72 -1.43 -20.02
N LYS A 190 24.64 -1.57 -20.79
CA LYS A 190 24.31 -0.60 -21.85
C LYS A 190 23.94 0.72 -21.16
N LEU A 191 24.88 1.65 -21.10
CA LEU A 191 24.57 3.06 -20.87
C LEU A 191 23.92 3.57 -22.16
N LYS A 192 22.60 3.75 -22.14
CA LYS A 192 21.90 4.52 -23.17
C LYS A 192 21.91 5.98 -22.71
N PHE A 193 22.46 6.86 -23.53
CA PHE A 193 22.10 8.27 -23.54
C PHE A 193 20.84 8.44 -24.39
#